data_AF-A0A381YFP4-F1
#
_entry.id   AF-A0A381YFP4-F1
#
_cell.length_a   1.000
_cell.length_b   1.000
_cell.length_c   1.000
_cell.angle_alpha   90.00
_cell.angle_beta   90.00
_cell.angle_gamma   90.00
#
_symmetry.space_group_name_H-M   'P 1'
#
loop_
_entity.id
_entity.type
_entity.pdbx_description
1 polymer ?
#
loop_
_entity_poly.entity_id
_entity_poly.type
_entity_poly.pdbx_seq_one_letter_code
_entity_poly.pdbx_strand_id
1 'polypeptide(L)'
;EQVDELVQVLREWILYGDGPFELPNNTPIFNVGDLNFVGYQQQISTVTLGDIYDESTYGNDFPLDWDGSSATDLFSRHTHKRMGYTWRNDGSSYNPGKLDYIIYTDSNLSISKHFVLNTLAIPNSTLVEWGLEADDTNEASDHLPRVADFIINDLEVSKETSIAHNFALHEPYPNPFNPRVNIPIYLDRKAYIQLNIYDIHGRYVATLADDVFTSGSTLFYWDGNSYANGIYFVHLQMNKEVQTQKIILLK
;
A
#
# COMPACT_ATOMS: atom_id res chain seq x y z
N GLU A 1 12.08 -16.97 16.82
CA GLU A 1 11.09 -17.98 16.38
C GLU A 1 9.76 -17.34 16.00
N GLN A 2 8.84 -16.99 16.92
CA GLN A 2 7.51 -16.46 16.52
C GLN A 2 7.54 -15.21 15.63
N VAL A 3 8.47 -14.29 15.88
CA VAL A 3 8.65 -13.09 15.04
C VAL A 3 9.26 -13.40 13.67
N ASP A 4 10.11 -14.43 13.60
CA ASP A 4 10.75 -14.87 12.35
C ASP A 4 9.71 -15.54 11.45
N GLU A 5 8.88 -16.42 12.04
CA GLU A 5 7.75 -17.07 11.36
C GLU A 5 6.76 -16.03 10.82
N LEU A 6 6.41 -15.02 11.62
CA LEU A 6 5.54 -13.92 11.18
C LEU A 6 6.10 -13.23 9.93
N VAL A 7 7.38 -12.83 9.94
CA VAL A 7 8.00 -12.13 8.81
C VAL A 7 8.07 -13.05 7.60
N GLN A 8 8.39 -14.34 7.79
CA GLN A 8 8.36 -15.33 6.72
C GLN A 8 6.97 -15.47 6.09
N VAL A 9 5.91 -15.65 6.89
CA VAL A 9 4.54 -15.76 6.37
C VAL A 9 4.13 -14.51 5.59
N LEU A 10 4.44 -13.32 6.10
CA LEU A 10 4.13 -12.07 5.39
C LEU A 10 4.94 -11.91 4.10
N ARG A 11 6.23 -12.29 4.11
CA ARG A 11 7.08 -12.33 2.90
C ARG A 11 6.49 -13.22 1.82
N GLU A 12 6.16 -14.47 2.15
CA GLU A 12 5.63 -15.42 1.17
C GLU A 12 4.26 -14.95 0.63
N TRP A 13 3.44 -14.32 1.47
CA TRP A 13 2.17 -13.76 1.06
C TRP A 13 2.34 -12.55 0.12
N ILE A 14 3.23 -11.62 0.43
CA ILE A 14 3.49 -10.43 -0.38
C ILE A 14 4.14 -10.79 -1.71
N LEU A 15 5.13 -11.69 -1.71
CA LEU A 15 5.91 -12.03 -2.92
C LEU A 15 5.21 -13.02 -3.84
N TYR A 16 4.50 -13.99 -3.27
CA TYR A 16 3.99 -15.14 -4.03
C TYR A 16 2.48 -15.33 -3.92
N GLY A 17 1.80 -14.52 -3.11
CA GLY A 17 0.36 -14.69 -2.88
C GLY A 17 0.03 -15.94 -2.06
N ASP A 18 1.00 -16.52 -1.35
CA ASP A 18 0.83 -17.75 -0.56
C ASP A 18 0.20 -17.46 0.82
N GLY A 19 -0.97 -16.83 0.79
CA GLY A 19 -1.75 -16.49 1.97
C GLY A 19 -3.19 -16.96 1.88
N PRO A 20 -3.97 -16.79 2.96
CA PRO A 20 -5.36 -17.25 3.02
C PRO A 20 -6.31 -16.51 2.08
N PHE A 21 -5.90 -15.37 1.52
CA PHE A 21 -6.66 -14.58 0.56
C PHE A 21 -5.74 -13.71 -0.31
N GLU A 22 -6.26 -13.13 -1.38
CA GLU A 22 -5.52 -12.20 -2.23
C GLU A 22 -5.19 -10.91 -1.46
N LEU A 23 -3.92 -10.49 -1.52
CA LEU A 23 -3.44 -9.28 -0.87
C LEU A 23 -3.12 -8.23 -1.94
N PRO A 24 -3.99 -7.22 -2.14
CA PRO A 24 -3.72 -6.15 -3.10
C PRO A 24 -2.41 -5.43 -2.80
N ASN A 25 -1.73 -4.94 -3.85
CA ASN A 25 -0.51 -4.16 -3.68
C ASN A 25 -0.77 -2.92 -2.80
N ASN A 26 0.21 -2.55 -1.99
CA ASN A 26 0.09 -1.49 -0.99
C ASN A 26 -1.03 -1.73 0.04
N THR A 27 -1.47 -2.97 0.30
CA THR A 27 -2.42 -3.20 1.39
C THR A 27 -1.75 -2.85 2.73
N PRO A 28 -2.30 -1.91 3.53
CA PRO A 28 -1.70 -1.62 4.82
C PRO A 28 -1.78 -2.82 5.75
N ILE A 29 -0.65 -3.19 6.35
CA ILE A 29 -0.52 -4.29 7.31
C ILE A 29 -0.29 -3.70 8.69
N PHE A 30 -1.01 -4.23 9.67
CA PHE A 30 -0.90 -3.86 11.07
C PHE A 30 -0.59 -5.10 11.91
N ASN A 31 0.42 -5.01 12.76
CA ASN A 31 0.67 -5.96 13.83
C ASN A 31 0.51 -5.22 15.17
N VAL A 32 -0.57 -5.55 15.89
CA VAL A 32 -1.03 -4.80 17.05
C VAL A 32 -1.38 -5.70 18.21
N GLY A 33 -1.21 -5.19 19.42
CA GLY A 33 -1.61 -5.86 20.66
C GLY A 33 -0.46 -6.01 21.65
N ASP A 34 -0.70 -6.76 22.71
CA ASP A 34 0.31 -7.14 23.68
C ASP A 34 1.23 -8.21 23.09
N LEU A 35 2.41 -7.78 22.64
CA LEU A 35 3.41 -8.66 22.04
C LEU A 35 4.36 -9.25 23.09
N ASN A 36 4.29 -8.79 24.35
CA ASN A 36 5.18 -9.21 25.43
C ASN A 36 6.68 -9.18 25.03
N PHE A 37 7.08 -8.23 24.19
CA PHE A 37 8.47 -8.06 23.80
C PHE A 37 9.29 -7.51 24.97
N VAL A 38 9.92 -8.43 25.68
CA VAL A 38 10.79 -8.17 26.83
C VAL A 38 12.19 -8.69 26.55
N GLY A 39 13.20 -7.97 27.02
CA GLY A 39 14.60 -8.38 26.87
C GLY A 39 15.23 -7.87 25.58
N TYR A 40 15.55 -8.78 24.65
CA TYR A 40 16.40 -8.47 23.49
C TYR A 40 15.66 -7.69 22.40
N GLN A 41 16.34 -6.68 21.86
CA GLN A 41 15.83 -5.83 20.78
C GLN A 41 15.55 -6.61 19.48
N GLN A 42 16.12 -7.81 19.31
CA GLN A 42 15.98 -8.61 18.08
C GLN A 42 14.52 -8.80 17.68
N GLN A 43 13.61 -9.03 18.64
CA GLN A 43 12.19 -9.20 18.35
C GLN A 43 11.59 -8.01 17.60
N ILE A 44 11.96 -6.80 18.02
CA ILE A 44 11.56 -5.54 17.37
C ILE A 44 12.26 -5.38 16.03
N SER A 45 13.55 -5.68 15.97
CA SER A 45 14.32 -5.59 14.71
C SER A 45 13.72 -6.48 13.64
N THR A 46 13.36 -7.73 13.97
CA THR A 46 12.74 -8.66 13.02
C THR A 46 11.42 -8.11 12.47
N VAL A 47 10.51 -7.66 13.33
CA VAL A 47 9.17 -7.21 12.88
C VAL A 47 9.13 -5.79 12.30
N THR A 48 10.18 -4.97 12.49
CA THR A 48 10.25 -3.63 11.89
C THR A 48 11.18 -3.58 10.68
N LEU A 49 12.36 -4.19 10.75
CA LEU A 49 13.37 -4.16 9.69
C LEU A 49 13.26 -5.36 8.74
N GLY A 50 12.59 -6.44 9.14
CA GLY A 50 12.60 -7.69 8.39
C GLY A 50 13.83 -8.55 8.61
N ASP A 51 14.62 -8.26 9.66
CA ASP A 51 15.86 -8.96 10.04
C ASP A 51 15.55 -10.30 10.72
N ILE A 52 15.45 -11.37 9.92
CA ILE A 52 15.10 -12.72 10.38
C ILE A 52 16.32 -13.32 11.05
N TYR A 53 16.17 -13.72 12.33
CA TYR A 53 17.30 -14.24 13.09
C TYR A 53 17.68 -15.67 12.67
N ASP A 54 16.69 -16.55 12.49
CA ASP A 54 16.90 -17.92 12.02
C ASP A 54 16.55 -18.07 10.54
N GLU A 55 17.40 -17.50 9.68
CA GLU A 55 17.23 -17.60 8.22
C GLU A 55 17.30 -19.04 7.70
N SER A 56 17.92 -19.95 8.47
CA SER A 56 18.03 -21.36 8.06
C SER A 56 16.67 -22.06 8.06
N THR A 57 15.78 -21.65 8.96
CA THR A 57 14.42 -22.18 9.08
C THR A 57 13.40 -21.29 8.36
N TYR A 58 13.51 -19.98 8.49
CA TYR A 58 12.49 -19.02 8.05
C TYR A 58 12.86 -18.22 6.79
N GLY A 59 14.00 -18.52 6.17
CA GLY A 59 14.46 -17.89 4.93
C GLY A 59 15.01 -16.47 5.13
N ASN A 60 15.35 -15.81 4.02
CA ASN A 60 16.10 -14.56 4.02
C ASN A 60 15.29 -13.37 4.58
N ASP A 61 16.01 -12.36 5.05
CA ASP A 61 15.45 -11.05 5.41
C ASP A 61 14.46 -10.47 4.39
N PHE A 62 13.43 -9.79 4.91
CA PHE A 62 12.42 -9.16 4.09
C PHE A 62 11.76 -7.95 4.77
N PRO A 63 11.94 -6.72 4.24
CA PRO A 63 11.24 -5.55 4.76
C PRO A 63 9.73 -5.72 4.54
N LEU A 64 8.95 -5.57 5.61
CA LEU A 64 7.51 -5.78 5.57
C LEU A 64 6.74 -4.69 4.80
N ASP A 65 7.34 -3.52 4.60
CA ASP A 65 6.70 -2.42 3.90
C ASP A 65 6.83 -2.54 2.38
N TRP A 66 5.78 -2.14 1.68
CA TRP A 66 5.63 -2.34 0.23
C TRP A 66 6.65 -1.56 -0.61
N ASP A 67 7.12 -0.42 -0.11
CA ASP A 67 8.17 0.39 -0.72
C ASP A 67 9.59 -0.08 -0.36
N GLY A 68 9.71 -1.17 0.39
CA GLY A 68 10.97 -1.74 0.86
C GLY A 68 11.58 -1.01 2.06
N SER A 69 10.87 -0.06 2.66
CA SER A 69 11.26 0.56 3.92
C SER A 69 10.92 -0.32 5.13
N SER A 70 11.32 0.14 6.32
CA SER A 70 11.02 -0.56 7.58
C SER A 70 9.60 -0.23 8.03
N ALA A 71 8.90 -1.23 8.57
CA ALA A 71 7.61 -0.98 9.22
C ALA A 71 7.79 -0.09 10.46
N THR A 72 6.83 0.80 10.69
CA THR A 72 6.87 1.79 11.77
C THR A 72 6.38 1.20 13.10
N ASP A 73 7.24 1.22 14.13
CA ASP A 73 6.83 1.03 15.54
C ASP A 73 6.34 2.35 16.14
N LEU A 74 5.03 2.51 16.23
CA LEU A 74 4.43 3.75 16.74
C LEU A 74 4.72 3.90 18.24
N PHE A 75 5.51 4.92 18.61
CA PHE A 75 5.70 5.29 20.01
C PHE A 75 4.66 6.32 20.47
N SER A 76 3.74 5.92 21.35
CA SER A 76 2.69 6.79 21.91
C SER A 76 3.01 7.23 23.33
N ARG A 77 2.55 8.44 23.70
CA ARG A 77 2.71 8.97 25.05
C ARG A 77 1.39 8.93 25.82
N HIS A 78 1.50 8.88 27.13
CA HIS A 78 0.40 9.01 28.07
C HIS A 78 -0.29 10.35 27.89
N THR A 79 -1.61 10.35 28.03
CA THR A 79 -2.40 11.58 28.21
C THR A 79 -1.80 12.41 29.34
N HIS A 80 -1.45 13.67 29.07
CA HIS A 80 -0.93 14.64 30.05
C HIS A 80 0.40 14.27 30.75
N LYS A 81 1.11 13.22 30.31
CA LYS A 81 2.37 12.78 30.93
C LYS A 81 3.40 12.35 29.88
N ARG A 82 4.67 12.74 30.09
CA ARG A 82 5.78 12.39 29.19
C ARG A 82 6.32 10.97 29.45
N MET A 83 5.43 9.98 29.45
CA MET A 83 5.72 8.56 29.61
C MET A 83 5.03 7.78 28.49
N GLY A 84 5.44 6.54 28.21
CA GLY A 84 4.86 5.73 27.12
C GLY A 84 4.81 4.22 27.43
N TYR A 85 4.91 3.83 28.70
CA TYR A 85 4.68 2.43 29.09
C TYR A 85 3.21 2.08 28.90
N THR A 86 2.91 0.82 28.61
CA THR A 86 1.54 0.33 28.47
C THR A 86 1.20 -0.62 29.60
N TRP A 87 2.22 -1.16 30.27
CA TRP A 87 2.06 -1.98 31.46
C TRP A 87 2.89 -1.44 32.62
N ARG A 88 2.34 -1.51 33.84
CA ARG A 88 3.03 -1.15 35.08
C ARG A 88 2.40 -1.87 36.27
N ASN A 89 3.25 -2.54 37.05
CA ASN A 89 2.89 -3.03 38.37
C ASN A 89 3.98 -2.63 39.37
N ASP A 90 3.67 -1.75 40.32
CA ASP A 90 4.63 -1.25 41.32
C ASP A 90 5.07 -2.31 42.35
N GLY A 91 4.34 -3.43 42.44
CA GLY A 91 4.73 -4.61 43.22
C GLY A 91 5.56 -5.62 42.44
N SER A 92 5.80 -5.40 41.14
CA SER A 92 6.55 -6.31 40.28
C SER A 92 8.05 -6.09 40.35
N SER A 93 8.82 -7.16 40.11
CA SER A 93 10.27 -7.07 39.86
C SER A 93 10.61 -6.50 38.48
N TYR A 94 9.63 -6.43 37.58
CA TYR A 94 9.80 -5.85 36.26
C TYR A 94 9.49 -4.36 36.27
N ASN A 95 10.32 -3.58 35.58
CA ASN A 95 10.07 -2.16 35.38
C ASN A 95 8.83 -1.94 34.50
N PRO A 96 8.15 -0.78 34.60
CA PRO A 96 7.11 -0.39 33.64
C PRO A 96 7.62 -0.50 32.20
N GLY A 97 6.84 -1.11 31.32
CA GLY A 97 7.25 -1.48 29.97
C GLY A 97 6.23 -1.10 28.90
N LYS A 98 6.71 -0.89 27.67
CA LYS A 98 5.86 -0.83 26.46
C LYS A 98 5.72 -2.27 25.96
N LEU A 99 4.63 -2.94 26.34
CA LEU A 99 4.33 -4.31 25.92
C LEU A 99 3.30 -4.35 24.79
N ASP A 100 2.53 -3.28 24.65
CA ASP A 100 1.50 -3.14 23.63
C ASP A 100 2.02 -2.33 22.44
N TYR A 101 2.05 -2.97 21.28
CA TYR A 101 2.63 -2.43 20.06
C TYR A 101 1.55 -2.07 19.05
N ILE A 102 1.90 -1.09 18.23
CA ILE A 102 1.20 -0.77 16.98
C ILE A 102 2.31 -0.65 15.96
N ILE A 103 2.58 -1.75 15.27
CA ILE A 103 3.55 -1.83 14.18
C ILE A 103 2.76 -1.84 12.89
N TYR A 104 3.12 -0.99 11.94
CA TYR A 104 2.36 -0.87 10.69
C TYR A 104 3.25 -0.49 9.51
N THR A 105 2.84 -0.90 8.31
CA THR A 105 3.44 -0.47 7.04
C THR A 105 2.92 0.92 6.69
N ASP A 106 3.80 1.88 6.40
CA ASP A 106 3.45 3.28 6.19
C ASP A 106 3.59 3.78 4.75
N SER A 107 3.91 2.90 3.78
CA SER A 107 3.94 3.20 2.34
C SER A 107 2.73 4.02 1.84
N ASN A 108 1.53 3.78 2.39
CA ASN A 108 0.30 4.50 2.04
C ASN A 108 -0.54 4.92 3.26
N LEU A 109 0.06 4.95 4.45
CA LEU A 109 -0.60 5.41 5.66
C LEU A 109 0.12 6.62 6.23
N SER A 110 -0.64 7.56 6.80
CA SER A 110 -0.11 8.58 7.68
C SER A 110 -0.79 8.54 9.04
N ILE A 111 -0.01 8.80 10.09
CA ILE A 111 -0.53 8.89 11.45
C ILE A 111 -1.13 10.28 11.72
N SER A 112 -2.32 10.33 12.30
CA SER A 112 -3.00 11.59 12.65
C SER A 112 -2.86 11.92 14.14
N LYS A 113 -3.49 11.12 15.01
CA LYS A 113 -3.47 11.28 16.45
C LYS A 113 -3.14 9.96 17.08
N HIS A 114 -2.42 9.97 18.19
CA HIS A 114 -2.15 8.76 18.95
C HIS A 114 -1.78 9.09 20.40
N PHE A 115 -2.19 8.22 21.32
CA PHE A 115 -1.88 8.34 22.74
C PHE A 115 -2.06 6.99 23.45
N VAL A 116 -1.48 6.90 24.63
CA VAL A 116 -1.81 5.87 25.62
C VAL A 116 -2.77 6.51 26.61
N LEU A 117 -3.98 5.97 26.73
CA LEU A 117 -4.95 6.48 27.68
C LEU A 117 -4.55 6.02 29.07
N ASN A 118 -4.28 6.98 29.95
CA ASN A 118 -3.97 6.72 31.35
C ASN A 118 -4.77 7.71 32.19
N THR A 119 -5.93 7.29 32.70
CA THR A 119 -6.84 8.19 33.42
C THR A 119 -6.25 8.70 34.73
N LEU A 120 -5.35 7.93 35.36
CA LEU A 120 -4.58 8.38 36.53
C LEU A 120 -3.62 9.54 36.22
N ALA A 121 -3.25 9.73 34.95
CA ALA A 121 -2.40 10.85 34.52
C ALA A 121 -3.19 12.10 34.14
N ILE A 122 -4.52 12.01 34.02
CA ILE A 122 -5.39 13.11 33.57
C ILE A 122 -5.82 13.96 34.78
N PRO A 123 -5.78 15.31 34.70
CA PRO A 123 -6.30 16.18 35.75
C PRO A 123 -7.80 15.98 35.98
N ASN A 124 -8.25 16.07 37.24
CA ASN A 124 -9.67 15.87 37.60
C ASN A 124 -10.64 16.77 36.82
N SER A 125 -10.26 18.02 36.52
CA SER A 125 -11.09 18.92 35.70
C SER A 125 -11.36 18.36 34.30
N THR A 126 -10.34 17.74 33.70
CA THR A 126 -10.43 17.13 32.37
C THR A 126 -11.18 15.80 32.44
N LEU A 127 -10.97 14.98 33.48
CA LEU A 127 -11.78 13.78 33.70
C LEU A 127 -13.29 14.10 33.74
N VAL A 128 -13.69 15.13 34.51
CA VAL A 128 -15.08 15.59 34.57
C VAL A 128 -15.60 16.11 33.23
N GLU A 129 -14.78 16.87 32.48
CA GLU A 129 -15.14 17.38 31.15
C GLU A 129 -15.46 16.27 30.15
N TRP A 130 -14.68 15.18 30.18
CA TRP A 130 -14.83 14.05 29.26
C TRP A 130 -15.69 12.90 29.80
N GLY A 131 -16.24 13.04 31.02
CA GLY A 131 -17.08 12.03 31.64
C GLY A 131 -16.33 10.74 32.01
N LEU A 132 -15.07 10.86 32.41
CA LEU A 132 -14.20 9.75 32.82
C LEU A 132 -13.98 9.76 34.34
N GLU A 133 -13.74 8.58 34.91
CA GLU A 133 -13.27 8.40 36.28
C GLU A 133 -11.75 8.16 36.32
N ALA A 134 -11.11 8.48 37.44
CA ALA A 134 -9.66 8.40 37.55
C ALA A 134 -9.11 6.96 37.36
N ASP A 135 -9.88 5.96 37.81
CA ASP A 135 -9.50 4.56 37.78
C ASP A 135 -10.04 3.77 36.58
N ASP A 136 -10.75 4.42 35.63
CA ASP A 136 -11.36 3.74 34.48
C ASP A 136 -10.38 2.82 33.73
N THR A 137 -9.16 3.30 33.45
CA THR A 137 -8.18 2.46 32.73
C THR A 137 -7.65 1.30 33.56
N ASN A 138 -7.59 1.45 34.89
CA ASN A 138 -7.05 0.45 35.80
C ASN A 138 -8.08 -0.62 36.18
N GLU A 139 -9.36 -0.26 36.26
CA GLU A 139 -10.46 -1.21 36.45
C GLU A 139 -10.76 -2.00 35.17
N ALA A 140 -10.55 -1.39 34.00
CA ALA A 140 -10.80 -2.05 32.73
C ALA A 140 -9.75 -3.12 32.38
N SER A 141 -8.48 -2.90 32.71
CA SER A 141 -7.36 -3.77 32.32
C SER A 141 -6.11 -3.48 33.14
N ASP A 142 -5.22 -4.47 33.27
CA ASP A 142 -3.87 -4.30 33.81
C ASP A 142 -2.87 -3.72 32.78
N HIS A 143 -3.31 -3.56 31.53
CA HIS A 143 -2.63 -2.82 30.47
C HIS A 143 -3.42 -1.56 30.08
N LEU A 144 -2.68 -0.49 29.79
CA LEU A 144 -3.23 0.78 29.36
C LEU A 144 -3.62 0.75 27.86
N PRO A 145 -4.83 1.20 27.50
CA PRO A 145 -5.26 1.20 26.12
C PRO A 145 -4.42 2.16 25.26
N ARG A 146 -4.09 1.69 24.06
CA ARG A 146 -3.43 2.49 23.02
C ARG A 146 -4.45 2.89 21.96
N VAL A 147 -4.48 4.17 21.63
CA VAL A 147 -5.37 4.74 20.61
C VAL A 147 -4.52 5.39 19.53
N ALA A 148 -4.86 5.12 18.27
CA ALA A 148 -4.21 5.71 17.11
C ALA A 148 -5.22 5.90 15.97
N ASP A 149 -5.21 7.09 15.39
CA ASP A 149 -5.99 7.46 14.21
C ASP A 149 -5.07 7.46 13.00
N PHE A 150 -5.42 6.67 11.99
CA PHE A 150 -4.69 6.58 10.73
C PHE A 150 -5.47 7.25 9.61
N ILE A 151 -4.74 7.88 8.70
CA ILE A 151 -5.23 8.38 7.43
C ILE A 151 -4.67 7.47 6.37
N ILE A 152 -5.55 6.84 5.59
CA ILE A 152 -5.12 6.22 4.34
C ILE A 152 -4.80 7.39 3.43
N ASN A 153 -3.51 7.56 3.13
CA ASN A 153 -3.11 8.50 2.09
C ASN A 153 -3.83 8.00 0.86
N ASP A 154 -4.62 8.87 0.20
CA ASP A 154 -5.31 8.51 -1.03
C ASP A 154 -4.30 7.69 -1.81
N LEU A 155 -4.59 6.38 -1.92
CA LEU A 155 -4.04 5.60 -3.00
C LEU A 155 -4.38 6.53 -4.15
N GLU A 156 -3.37 7.10 -4.82
CA GLU A 156 -3.62 7.43 -6.22
C GLU A 156 -4.35 6.19 -6.69
N VAL A 157 -5.63 6.34 -7.04
CA VAL A 157 -6.36 5.29 -7.69
C VAL A 157 -5.55 5.14 -8.95
N SER A 158 -4.51 4.29 -8.85
CA SER A 158 -3.61 3.90 -9.89
C SER A 158 -4.53 3.03 -10.69
N LYS A 159 -5.27 3.75 -11.52
CA LYS A 159 -6.20 3.35 -12.54
C LYS A 159 -5.65 2.05 -13.12
N GLU A 160 -6.14 0.94 -12.58
CA GLU A 160 -5.68 -0.42 -12.85
C GLU A 160 -4.15 -0.54 -13.01
N THR A 161 -3.40 -0.71 -11.92
CA THR A 161 -2.06 -1.29 -12.01
C THR A 161 -2.18 -2.75 -12.43
N SER A 162 -2.19 -2.91 -13.75
CA SER A 162 -1.51 -3.96 -14.50
C SER A 162 -1.23 -5.23 -13.68
N ILE A 163 -2.09 -6.24 -13.91
CA ILE A 163 -1.57 -7.58 -14.20
C ILE A 163 -0.34 -7.34 -15.08
N ALA A 164 0.82 -7.95 -14.80
CA ALA A 164 2.00 -7.82 -15.65
C ALA A 164 1.62 -8.22 -17.09
N HIS A 165 1.11 -7.26 -17.85
CA HIS A 165 0.63 -7.49 -19.18
C HIS A 165 1.90 -7.66 -19.98
N ASN A 166 1.93 -8.73 -20.76
CA ASN A 166 3.01 -9.00 -21.71
C ASN A 166 3.18 -7.85 -22.75
N PHE A 167 2.33 -6.81 -22.68
CA PHE A 167 2.34 -5.61 -23.51
C PHE A 167 1.72 -4.41 -22.75
N ALA A 168 2.07 -3.19 -23.14
CA ALA A 168 1.49 -1.97 -22.58
C ALA A 168 1.11 -0.97 -23.69
N LEU A 169 -0.07 -0.35 -23.55
CA LEU A 169 -0.53 0.82 -24.29
C LEU A 169 -0.39 2.03 -23.37
N HIS A 170 0.69 2.78 -23.56
CA HIS A 170 0.98 3.96 -22.76
C HIS A 170 0.10 5.15 -23.15
N GLU A 171 0.08 6.18 -22.32
CA GLU A 171 -0.75 7.37 -22.54
C GLU A 171 -0.39 8.05 -23.89
N PRO A 172 -1.36 8.23 -24.80
CA PRO A 172 -1.12 8.94 -26.04
C PRO A 172 -0.82 10.43 -25.79
N TYR A 173 0.12 11.00 -26.53
CA TYR A 173 0.55 12.39 -26.33
C TYR A 173 0.80 13.15 -27.65
N PRO A 174 0.47 14.45 -27.72
CA PRO A 174 -0.32 15.19 -26.73
C PRO A 174 -1.77 14.67 -26.67
N ASN A 175 -2.46 14.84 -25.55
CA ASN A 175 -3.88 14.52 -25.43
C ASN A 175 -4.54 15.49 -24.42
N PRO A 176 -5.48 16.38 -24.84
CA PRO A 176 -6.06 16.50 -26.18
C PRO A 176 -5.04 16.82 -27.29
N PHE A 177 -5.36 16.46 -28.54
CA PHE A 177 -4.45 16.56 -29.68
C PHE A 177 -5.03 17.35 -30.86
N ASN A 178 -4.15 17.95 -31.67
CA ASN A 178 -4.50 18.70 -32.88
C ASN A 178 -3.37 18.68 -33.94
N PRO A 179 -3.59 18.16 -35.15
CA PRO A 179 -4.45 17.03 -35.46
C PRO A 179 -3.71 15.71 -35.25
N ARG A 180 -2.47 15.71 -34.71
CA ARG A 180 -1.66 14.48 -34.54
C ARG A 180 -1.46 14.10 -33.09
N VAL A 181 -1.55 12.80 -32.81
CA VAL A 181 -1.24 12.18 -31.52
C VAL A 181 -0.24 11.05 -31.72
N ASN A 182 0.69 10.91 -30.79
CA ASN A 182 1.62 9.79 -30.69
C ASN A 182 1.04 8.75 -29.75
N ILE A 183 1.14 7.48 -30.13
CA ILE A 183 0.58 6.34 -29.40
C ILE A 183 1.73 5.37 -29.08
N PRO A 184 2.40 5.56 -27.93
CA PRO A 184 3.46 4.68 -27.46
C PRO A 184 2.93 3.32 -27.01
N ILE A 185 3.59 2.24 -27.45
CA ILE A 185 3.34 0.88 -26.96
C ILE A 185 4.65 0.22 -26.53
N TYR A 186 4.55 -0.80 -25.68
CA TYR A 186 5.65 -1.68 -25.30
C TYR A 186 5.23 -3.13 -25.43
N LEU A 187 6.14 -3.98 -25.95
CA LEU A 187 5.96 -5.43 -26.00
C LEU A 187 7.11 -6.13 -25.26
N ASP A 188 6.81 -7.08 -24.39
CA ASP A 188 7.83 -7.86 -23.67
C ASP A 188 8.53 -8.90 -24.58
N ARG A 189 7.81 -9.36 -25.60
CA ARG A 189 8.23 -10.38 -26.57
C ARG A 189 7.72 -10.07 -27.97
N LYS A 190 8.25 -10.80 -28.95
CA LYS A 190 7.70 -10.77 -30.31
C LYS A 190 6.26 -11.30 -30.31
N ALA A 191 5.30 -10.51 -30.79
CA ALA A 191 3.89 -10.87 -30.77
C ALA A 191 3.10 -10.21 -31.91
N TYR A 192 1.98 -10.84 -32.28
CA TYR A 192 0.98 -10.24 -33.17
C TYR A 192 0.10 -9.27 -32.38
N ILE A 193 -0.09 -8.05 -32.90
CA ILE A 193 -0.94 -7.05 -32.28
C ILE A 193 -1.92 -6.44 -33.28
N GLN A 194 -3.06 -5.99 -32.77
CA GLN A 194 -3.99 -5.14 -33.50
C GLN A 194 -4.16 -3.81 -32.74
N LEU A 195 -3.86 -2.69 -33.39
CA LEU A 195 -4.02 -1.35 -32.84
C LEU A 195 -5.07 -0.60 -33.65
N ASN A 196 -6.23 -0.36 -33.05
CA ASN A 196 -7.41 0.18 -33.72
C ASN A 196 -7.92 1.45 -33.02
N ILE A 197 -8.62 2.31 -33.77
CA ILE A 197 -9.29 3.50 -33.27
C ILE A 197 -10.80 3.31 -33.38
N TYR A 198 -11.52 3.67 -32.32
CA TYR A 198 -12.99 3.66 -32.24
C TYR A 198 -13.52 5.04 -31.83
N ASP A 199 -14.74 5.38 -32.25
CA ASP A 199 -15.44 6.57 -31.76
C ASP A 199 -16.23 6.31 -30.47
N ILE A 200 -16.86 7.34 -29.90
CA ILE A 200 -17.66 7.21 -28.66
C ILE A 200 -18.83 6.24 -28.73
N HIS A 201 -19.30 5.90 -29.92
CA HIS A 201 -20.39 4.95 -30.13
C HIS A 201 -19.86 3.53 -30.36
N GLY A 202 -18.55 3.31 -30.20
CA GLY A 202 -17.89 2.03 -30.46
C GLY A 202 -17.75 1.71 -31.95
N ARG A 203 -17.95 2.67 -32.86
CA ARG A 203 -17.78 2.42 -34.30
C ARG A 203 -16.29 2.40 -34.62
N TYR A 204 -15.87 1.39 -35.37
CA TYR A 204 -14.51 1.28 -35.89
C TYR A 204 -14.21 2.46 -36.83
N VAL A 205 -13.06 3.11 -36.62
CA VAL A 205 -12.63 4.32 -37.33
C VAL A 205 -11.41 4.02 -38.20
N ALA A 206 -10.38 3.39 -37.66
CA ALA A 206 -9.13 3.11 -38.37
C ALA A 206 -8.32 1.98 -37.69
N THR A 207 -7.47 1.32 -38.47
CA THR A 207 -6.41 0.42 -37.99
C THR A 207 -5.06 1.12 -38.17
N LEU A 208 -4.26 1.15 -37.11
CA LEU A 208 -2.89 1.67 -37.11
C LEU A 208 -1.85 0.55 -37.21
N ALA A 209 -2.16 -0.64 -36.71
CA ALA A 209 -1.31 -1.83 -36.79
C ALA A 209 -2.16 -3.11 -36.80
N ASP A 210 -1.74 -4.09 -37.60
CA ASP A 210 -2.36 -5.42 -37.67
C ASP A 210 -1.31 -6.43 -38.17
N ASP A 211 -0.25 -6.62 -37.39
CA ASP A 211 0.92 -7.42 -37.78
C ASP A 211 1.74 -7.89 -36.56
N VAL A 212 2.81 -8.65 -36.81
CA VAL A 212 3.77 -9.12 -35.80
C VAL A 212 4.89 -8.11 -35.59
N PHE A 213 5.06 -7.68 -34.34
CA PHE A 213 6.13 -6.76 -33.91
C PHE A 213 7.10 -7.46 -32.97
N THR A 214 8.37 -7.02 -32.97
CA THR A 214 9.40 -7.49 -32.03
C THR A 214 9.21 -6.89 -30.65
N SER A 215 9.88 -7.44 -29.63
CA SER A 215 9.91 -6.84 -28.30
C SER A 215 10.53 -5.44 -28.30
N GLY A 216 10.16 -4.65 -27.31
CA GLY A 216 10.61 -3.28 -27.11
C GLY A 216 9.50 -2.25 -27.33
N SER A 217 9.87 -0.98 -27.19
CA SER A 217 8.96 0.15 -27.38
C SER A 217 8.79 0.48 -28.87
N THR A 218 7.55 0.67 -29.29
CA THR A 218 7.18 1.11 -30.64
C THR A 218 6.26 2.31 -30.54
N LEU A 219 6.40 3.27 -31.46
CA LEU A 219 5.59 4.49 -31.47
C LEU A 219 4.73 4.54 -32.74
N PHE A 220 3.41 4.60 -32.55
CA PHE A 220 2.45 4.81 -33.64
C PHE A 220 1.96 6.26 -33.68
N TYR A 221 1.38 6.65 -34.81
CA TYR A 221 0.85 7.98 -35.00
C TYR A 221 -0.55 7.89 -35.58
N TRP A 222 -1.45 8.77 -35.13
CA TRP A 222 -2.75 8.95 -35.76
C TRP A 222 -2.96 10.41 -36.15
N ASP A 223 -3.40 10.63 -37.39
CA ASP A 223 -3.74 11.94 -37.94
C ASP A 223 -5.26 12.11 -37.99
N GLY A 224 -5.74 13.00 -37.13
CA GLY A 224 -7.14 13.37 -36.94
C GLY A 224 -7.73 14.25 -38.04
N ASN A 225 -6.97 14.67 -39.06
CA ASN A 225 -7.41 15.68 -40.05
C ASN A 225 -8.73 15.33 -40.76
N SER A 226 -8.99 14.05 -41.03
CA SER A 226 -10.21 13.58 -41.71
C SER A 226 -11.37 13.25 -40.77
N TYR A 227 -11.22 13.48 -39.45
CA TYR A 227 -12.18 13.07 -38.42
C TYR A 227 -12.76 14.27 -37.66
N ALA A 228 -13.93 14.10 -37.06
CA ALA A 228 -14.63 15.16 -36.33
C ALA A 228 -13.97 15.42 -34.96
N ASN A 229 -14.13 16.62 -34.41
CA ASN A 229 -13.76 16.88 -33.02
C ASN A 229 -14.58 15.98 -32.09
N GLY A 230 -13.93 15.42 -31.06
CA GLY A 230 -14.60 14.49 -30.15
C GLY A 230 -13.67 13.53 -29.44
N ILE A 231 -14.27 12.60 -28.72
CA ILE A 231 -13.58 11.55 -27.98
C ILE A 231 -13.43 10.32 -28.89
N TYR A 232 -12.26 9.71 -28.86
CA TYR A 232 -11.95 8.45 -29.52
C TYR A 232 -11.26 7.52 -28.53
N PHE A 233 -11.25 6.23 -28.85
CA PHE A 233 -10.62 5.19 -28.05
C PHE A 233 -9.60 4.44 -28.90
N VAL A 234 -8.37 4.39 -28.41
CA VAL A 234 -7.28 3.58 -28.95
C VAL A 234 -7.34 2.21 -28.29
N HIS A 235 -7.52 1.15 -29.07
CA HIS A 235 -7.57 -0.23 -28.59
C HIS A 235 -6.35 -1.00 -29.09
N LEU A 236 -5.52 -1.47 -28.18
CA LEU A 236 -4.42 -2.39 -28.45
C LEU A 236 -4.82 -3.80 -28.01
N GLN A 237 -4.85 -4.73 -28.95
CA GLN A 237 -5.17 -6.14 -28.70
C GLN A 237 -3.95 -7.01 -28.96
N MET A 238 -3.67 -7.92 -28.02
CA MET A 238 -2.69 -8.99 -28.17
C MET A 238 -3.29 -10.29 -27.63
N ASN A 239 -3.43 -11.30 -28.49
CA ASN A 239 -4.18 -12.52 -28.17
C ASN A 239 -5.63 -12.23 -27.68
N LYS A 240 -5.94 -12.58 -26.43
CA LYS A 240 -7.25 -12.36 -25.78
C LYS A 240 -7.28 -11.12 -24.88
N GLU A 241 -6.15 -10.44 -24.70
CA GLU A 241 -6.05 -9.26 -23.85
C GLU A 241 -6.19 -8.00 -24.69
N VAL A 242 -6.87 -6.99 -24.14
CA VAL A 242 -7.12 -5.70 -24.78
C VAL A 242 -6.82 -4.59 -23.77
N GLN A 243 -6.04 -3.58 -24.17
CA GLN A 243 -5.84 -2.34 -23.43
C GLN A 243 -6.42 -1.17 -24.23
N THR A 244 -7.01 -0.21 -23.51
CA THR A 244 -7.72 0.93 -24.13
C THR A 244 -7.26 2.26 -23.55
N GLN A 245 -7.01 3.24 -24.42
CA GLN A 245 -6.73 4.62 -24.02
C GLN A 245 -7.71 5.59 -24.67
N LYS A 246 -8.21 6.54 -23.88
CA LYS A 246 -9.11 7.61 -24.36
C LYS A 246 -8.28 8.77 -24.91
N ILE A 247 -8.57 9.21 -26.13
CA ILE A 247 -7.97 10.39 -26.75
C ILE A 247 -9.04 11.40 -27.16
N ILE A 248 -8.67 12.69 -27.17
CA ILE A 248 -9.59 13.80 -27.46
C ILE A 248 -9.03 14.62 -28.62
N LEU A 249 -9.71 14.62 -29.76
CA LEU A 249 -9.38 15.45 -30.92
C LEU A 249 -10.03 16.82 -30.79
N LEU A 250 -9.21 17.88 -30.78
CA LEU A 250 -9.66 19.27 -30.73
C LEU A 250 -9.00 20.09 -31.85
N LYS A 251 -9.73 20.35 -32.93
CA LYS A 251 -9.35 21.29 -33.99
C LYS A 251 -9.87 22.69 -33.71
#